data_AF-A0A935P0K4-F1
#
_entry.id   AF-A0A935P0K4-F1
#
_cell.length_a   1.000
_cell.length_b   1.000
_cell.length_c   1.000
_cell.angle_alpha   90.00
_cell.angle_beta   90.00
_cell.angle_gamma   90.00
#
_symmetry.space_group_name_H-M   'P 1'
#
loop_
_entity.id
_entity.type
_entity.pdbx_description
1 polymer ?
#
loop_
_entity_poly.entity_id
_entity_poly.type
_entity_poly.pdbx_seq_one_letter_code
_entity_poly.pdbx_strand_id
1 'polypeptide(L)'
;MLVRTYDAGHDTTVLLLRYPACPDEELFPFDSTSIVPSQEAQDRFRQDLQVLAEHGLVHPFARGTAHWLISSKTGTLLLDSWYCLRRGEPEEAQDLLRRVDRRLEKRAAEAAQAHESPSANPTAAPDAPTLRTRLTGSAGAPPELPSAGSAPSSTSPADFGAPRNRLLEVFGRPRVFLPVIHPIGWEPALAAVRCVAEAGVPGVFLINQGLSAEDVLRLVMAVRERHPALWVGVNLLGYSPVQALEAALAACDGRLDGLWTDNAGINEAAPEQAAGRLFVAARQRLRWTGLYFGGVAFKYQREVAAADLPAAARAAAPYLDVLCTSGPGTGHAADPDKISTLHRAAGEHLPIALASGVTVDNIATYLPHASAFLVGTGIEHSLGVPDPVRVTALQHTISSYRPR
;
A
#
# COMPACT_ATOMS: atom_id res chain seq x y z
N MET A 1 19.36 3.74 -33.49
CA MET A 1 18.64 4.56 -32.48
C MET A 1 17.34 3.84 -32.17
N LEU A 2 17.37 2.91 -31.21
CA LEU A 2 16.13 2.29 -30.72
C LEU A 2 15.82 2.99 -29.40
N VAL A 3 15.08 4.09 -29.50
CA VAL A 3 14.38 4.66 -28.34
C VAL A 3 13.46 3.54 -27.84
N ARG A 4 13.72 3.03 -26.64
CA ARG A 4 12.70 2.27 -25.90
C ARG A 4 12.04 3.23 -24.94
N THR A 5 10.83 3.58 -25.29
CA THR A 5 9.83 4.26 -24.47
C THR A 5 9.49 3.40 -23.27
N TYR A 6 9.48 4.02 -22.07
CA TYR A 6 8.66 3.51 -20.98
C TYR A 6 7.22 3.81 -21.36
N ASP A 7 6.37 2.79 -21.45
CA ASP A 7 4.93 3.06 -21.42
C ASP A 7 4.64 3.57 -20.01
N ALA A 8 4.56 4.90 -19.87
CA ALA A 8 3.86 5.50 -18.76
C ALA A 8 2.42 4.99 -18.88
N GLY A 9 2.11 3.92 -18.16
CA GLY A 9 0.73 3.54 -17.89
C GLY A 9 -0.01 4.75 -17.35
N HIS A 10 -1.34 4.74 -17.43
CA HIS A 10 -2.19 5.94 -17.36
C HIS A 10 -2.12 6.73 -16.02
N ASP A 11 -1.26 6.31 -15.08
CA ASP A 11 -1.06 6.89 -13.76
C ASP A 11 0.42 7.18 -13.40
N THR A 12 1.39 6.98 -14.30
CA THR A 12 2.81 7.27 -14.00
C THR A 12 3.13 8.73 -14.32
N THR A 13 3.14 9.57 -13.29
CA THR A 13 3.68 10.93 -13.39
C THR A 13 5.01 10.96 -12.64
N VAL A 14 6.07 11.47 -13.26
CA VAL A 14 7.37 11.76 -12.64
C VAL A 14 7.65 13.24 -12.90
N LEU A 15 7.76 14.07 -11.85
CA LEU A 15 8.17 15.46 -11.99
C LEU A 15 9.69 15.55 -11.87
N LEU A 16 10.36 15.91 -12.96
CA LEU A 16 11.80 16.13 -13.04
C LEU A 16 12.05 17.60 -13.37
N LEU A 17 12.55 18.37 -12.40
CA LEU A 17 12.98 19.74 -12.68
C LEU A 17 14.29 19.74 -13.48
N ARG A 18 15.26 18.88 -13.12
CA ARG A 18 16.49 18.57 -13.91
C ARG A 18 17.06 17.18 -13.55
N TYR A 19 17.29 16.33 -14.56
CA TYR A 19 17.93 15.03 -14.41
C TYR A 19 18.97 14.79 -15.51
N PRO A 20 20.29 14.78 -15.19
CA PRO A 20 21.31 14.40 -16.15
C PRO A 20 21.32 12.88 -16.29
N ALA A 21 20.36 12.35 -17.06
CA ALA A 21 20.29 10.91 -17.32
C ALA A 21 21.56 10.44 -18.06
N CYS A 22 22.13 9.33 -17.62
CA CYS A 22 23.24 8.65 -18.27
C CYS A 22 22.72 7.55 -19.21
N PRO A 23 23.39 7.27 -20.35
CA PRO A 23 23.08 6.09 -21.16
C PRO A 23 23.12 4.81 -20.32
N ASP A 24 22.16 3.90 -20.54
CA ASP A 24 21.97 2.61 -19.83
C ASP A 24 21.76 2.72 -18.31
N GLU A 25 21.26 3.85 -17.84
CA GLU A 25 20.85 4.04 -16.46
C GLU A 25 19.46 3.44 -16.20
N GLU A 26 19.33 2.70 -15.10
CA GLU A 26 18.09 2.05 -14.67
C GLU A 26 17.63 2.66 -13.35
N LEU A 27 16.31 2.69 -13.12
CA LEU A 27 15.73 3.13 -11.86
C LEU A 27 15.27 1.92 -11.06
N PHE A 28 15.70 1.86 -9.81
CA PHE A 28 15.32 0.81 -8.87
C PHE A 28 14.56 1.40 -7.68
N PRO A 29 13.60 0.68 -7.09
CA PRO A 29 13.10 1.01 -5.77
C PRO A 29 14.27 1.19 -4.79
N PHE A 30 14.27 2.27 -4.02
CA PHE A 30 15.40 2.66 -3.17
C PHE A 30 15.81 1.56 -2.17
N ASP A 31 14.83 0.84 -1.62
CA ASP A 31 15.08 -0.24 -0.65
C ASP A 31 15.50 -1.57 -1.29
N SER A 32 15.34 -1.74 -2.61
CA SER A 32 15.63 -3.02 -3.29
C SER A 32 17.05 -3.11 -3.85
N THR A 33 17.93 -2.18 -3.48
CA THR A 33 19.29 -2.08 -4.00
C THR A 33 20.28 -1.86 -2.86
N SER A 34 21.58 -1.95 -3.14
CA SER A 34 22.68 -1.56 -2.25
C SER A 34 23.30 -0.20 -2.60
N ILE A 35 22.80 0.47 -3.65
CA ILE A 35 23.30 1.78 -4.07
C ILE A 35 23.12 2.80 -2.95
N VAL A 36 24.17 3.57 -2.68
CA VAL A 36 24.16 4.68 -1.73
C VAL A 36 24.18 5.98 -2.53
N PRO A 37 23.19 6.87 -2.37
CA PRO A 37 23.17 8.14 -3.09
C PRO A 37 24.33 9.02 -2.62
N SER A 38 25.00 9.68 -3.55
CA SER A 38 26.05 10.66 -3.23
C SER A 38 25.48 11.83 -2.41
N GLN A 39 26.34 12.55 -1.68
CA GLN A 39 25.91 13.73 -0.92
C GLN A 39 25.22 14.74 -1.83
N GLU A 40 25.74 14.97 -3.04
CA GLU A 40 25.14 15.86 -4.03
C GLU A 40 23.72 15.39 -4.45
N ALA A 41 23.52 14.09 -4.67
CA ALA A 41 22.21 13.55 -5.01
C ALA A 41 21.21 13.69 -3.85
N GLN A 42 21.67 13.52 -2.61
CA GLN A 42 20.86 13.74 -1.41
C GLN A 42 20.48 15.21 -1.24
N ASP A 43 21.43 16.13 -1.41
CA ASP A 43 21.21 17.56 -1.27
C ASP A 43 20.25 18.09 -2.34
N ARG A 44 20.37 17.60 -3.59
CA ARG A 44 19.42 17.91 -4.65
C ARG A 44 18.01 17.42 -4.32
N PHE A 45 17.89 16.17 -3.85
CA PHE A 45 16.60 15.61 -3.48
C PHE A 45 15.93 16.39 -2.34
N ARG A 46 16.71 16.79 -1.32
CA ARG A 46 16.24 17.69 -0.25
C ARG A 46 15.77 19.04 -0.80
N GLN A 47 16.58 19.64 -1.68
CA GLN A 47 16.27 20.93 -2.29
C GLN A 47 14.96 20.87 -3.10
N ASP A 48 14.76 19.82 -3.90
CA ASP A 48 13.52 19.65 -4.68
C ASP A 48 12.29 19.56 -3.76
N LEU A 49 12.38 18.78 -2.67
CA LEU A 49 11.29 18.68 -1.68
C LEU A 49 11.07 19.99 -0.92
N GLN A 50 12.14 20.75 -0.67
CA GLN A 50 12.05 22.04 -0.01
C GLN A 50 11.38 23.09 -0.92
N VAL A 51 11.67 23.08 -2.22
CA VAL A 51 10.98 23.93 -3.21
C VAL A 51 9.49 23.62 -3.24
N LEU A 52 9.08 22.34 -3.19
CA LEU A 52 7.66 21.99 -3.07
C LEU A 52 7.05 22.58 -1.79
N ALA A 53 7.73 22.38 -0.65
CA ALA A 53 7.29 22.90 0.64
C ALA A 53 7.11 24.43 0.64
N GLU A 54 8.05 25.16 0.03
CA GLU A 54 7.99 26.63 -0.13
C GLU A 54 6.79 27.10 -0.96
N HIS A 55 6.31 26.26 -1.87
CA HIS A 55 5.10 26.51 -2.67
C HIS A 55 3.83 25.94 -2.01
N GLY A 56 3.92 25.51 -0.74
CA GLY A 56 2.78 24.93 0.00
C GLY A 56 2.35 23.57 -0.52
N LEU A 57 3.23 22.86 -1.24
CA LEU A 57 2.98 21.53 -1.80
C LEU A 57 3.74 20.47 -1.01
N VAL A 58 3.11 19.33 -0.82
CA VAL A 58 3.73 18.15 -0.20
C VAL A 58 3.50 16.94 -1.08
N HIS A 59 4.53 16.11 -1.21
CA HIS A 59 4.42 14.77 -1.77
C HIS A 59 4.30 13.77 -0.61
N PRO A 60 3.10 13.28 -0.26
CA PRO A 60 2.88 12.52 0.97
C PRO A 60 3.77 11.29 1.16
N PHE A 61 4.24 10.69 0.07
CA PHE A 61 5.12 9.54 0.11
C PHE A 61 6.60 9.89 0.27
N ALA A 62 7.00 11.15 0.20
CA ALA A 62 8.40 11.52 0.45
C ALA A 62 8.86 11.12 1.86
N ARG A 63 7.95 10.92 2.80
CA ARG A 63 8.25 10.43 4.16
C ARG A 63 8.63 8.94 4.27
N GLY A 64 8.51 8.17 3.19
CA GLY A 64 8.74 6.73 3.17
C GLY A 64 9.27 6.25 1.81
N THR A 65 10.02 5.17 1.81
CA THR A 65 10.83 4.75 0.64
C THR A 65 10.09 3.96 -0.42
N ALA A 66 8.84 3.59 -0.16
CA ALA A 66 8.01 2.82 -1.08
C ALA A 66 7.83 3.46 -2.47
N HIS A 67 8.00 4.78 -2.55
CA HIS A 67 7.86 5.58 -3.77
C HIS A 67 9.17 6.26 -4.18
N TRP A 68 10.28 5.91 -3.52
CA TRP A 68 11.59 6.43 -3.84
C TRP A 68 12.24 5.51 -4.86
N LEU A 69 12.70 6.11 -5.95
CA LEU A 69 13.53 5.45 -6.93
C LEU A 69 14.95 5.97 -6.81
N ILE A 70 15.93 5.11 -7.07
CA ILE A 70 17.33 5.46 -7.17
C ILE A 70 17.91 4.98 -8.49
N SER A 71 18.66 5.84 -9.14
CA SER A 71 19.38 5.51 -10.35
C SER A 71 20.54 4.55 -10.08
N SER A 72 20.71 3.60 -11.00
CA SER A 72 21.79 2.60 -11.02
C SER A 72 23.18 3.18 -11.22
N LYS A 73 23.30 4.36 -11.86
CA LYS A 73 24.59 4.95 -12.25
C LYS A 73 24.92 6.22 -11.50
N THR A 74 23.99 7.17 -11.47
CA THR A 74 24.21 8.46 -10.82
C THR A 74 23.84 8.45 -9.34
N GLY A 75 23.12 7.43 -8.87
CA GLY A 75 22.58 7.41 -7.52
C GLY A 75 21.54 8.50 -7.27
N THR A 76 21.02 9.12 -8.35
CA THR A 76 19.98 10.17 -8.25
C THR A 76 18.73 9.58 -7.63
N LEU A 77 18.17 10.30 -6.65
CA LEU A 77 16.90 9.98 -6.01
C LEU A 77 15.75 10.66 -6.74
N LEU A 78 14.65 9.93 -6.88
CA LEU A 78 13.43 10.38 -7.54
C LEU A 78 12.22 9.93 -6.71
N LEU A 79 11.12 10.67 -6.83
CA LEU A 79 9.81 10.19 -6.40
C LEU A 79 8.99 9.76 -7.60
N ASP A 80 8.18 8.72 -7.42
CA ASP A 80 7.08 8.40 -8.32
C ASP A 80 5.74 8.86 -7.74
N SER A 81 4.63 8.49 -8.41
CA SER A 81 3.27 8.70 -7.90
C SER A 81 2.87 10.17 -7.69
N TRP A 82 3.37 11.06 -8.53
CA TRP A 82 3.14 12.51 -8.41
C TRP A 82 1.67 12.95 -8.52
N TYR A 83 0.77 12.07 -8.94
CA TYR A 83 -0.68 12.30 -8.88
C TYR A 83 -1.20 12.54 -7.44
N CYS A 84 -0.42 12.16 -6.41
CA CYS A 84 -0.76 12.39 -5.00
C CYS A 84 -0.27 13.73 -4.45
N LEU A 85 0.43 14.54 -5.27
CA LEU A 85 0.90 15.86 -4.89
C LEU A 85 -0.30 16.73 -4.50
N ARG A 86 -0.23 17.33 -3.32
CA ARG A 86 -1.33 18.13 -2.78
C ARG A 86 -0.81 19.32 -2.00
N ARG A 87 -1.73 20.22 -1.63
CA ARG A 87 -1.43 21.24 -0.64
C ARG A 87 -1.17 20.60 0.72
N GLY A 88 -0.19 21.14 1.45
CA GLY A 88 0.16 20.71 2.80
C GLY A 88 0.48 21.89 3.68
N GLU A 89 0.23 21.72 4.97
CA GLU A 89 0.58 22.74 5.96
C GLU A 89 2.11 22.79 6.15
N PRO A 90 2.69 23.96 6.52
CA PRO A 90 4.13 24.09 6.72
C PRO A 90 4.71 23.08 7.72
N GLU A 91 3.97 22.73 8.77
CA GLU A 91 4.38 21.73 9.76
C GLU A 91 4.48 20.32 9.17
N GLU A 92 3.55 19.95 8.27
CA GLU A 92 3.58 18.65 7.58
C GLU A 92 4.81 18.57 6.67
N ALA A 93 5.07 19.64 5.91
CA ALA A 93 6.23 19.71 5.02
C ALA A 93 7.55 19.60 5.80
N GLN A 94 7.66 20.26 6.95
CA GLN A 94 8.82 20.15 7.83
C GLN A 94 8.98 18.75 8.42
N ASP A 95 7.90 18.08 8.85
CA ASP A 95 7.98 16.70 9.34
C ASP A 95 8.45 15.73 8.26
N LEU A 96 7.97 15.93 7.03
CA LEU A 96 8.36 15.15 5.86
C LEU A 96 9.85 15.30 5.56
N LEU A 97 10.38 16.54 5.53
CA LEU A 97 11.81 16.79 5.33
C LEU A 97 12.67 16.12 6.42
N ARG A 98 12.27 16.23 7.70
CA ARG A 98 12.95 15.53 8.81
C ARG A 98 12.96 14.01 8.66
N ARG A 99 11.93 13.41 8.05
CA ARG A 99 11.87 11.96 7.80
C ARG A 99 12.77 11.54 6.65
N VAL A 100 12.84 12.35 5.59
CA VAL A 100 13.77 12.17 4.48
C VAL A 100 15.20 12.12 5.02
N ASP A 101 15.58 13.08 5.86
CA ASP A 101 16.91 13.14 6.47
C ASP A 101 17.25 11.88 7.27
N ARG A 102 16.37 11.51 8.21
CA ARG A 102 16.56 10.29 9.02
C ARG A 102 16.72 9.04 8.18
N ARG A 103 16.03 8.93 7.03
CA ARG A 103 16.14 7.75 6.17
C ARG A 103 17.47 7.72 5.41
N LEU A 104 17.90 8.86 4.88
CA LEU A 104 19.18 9.00 4.20
C LEU A 104 20.34 8.70 5.15
N GLU A 105 20.28 9.22 6.38
CA GLU A 105 21.23 8.90 7.46
C GLU A 105 21.25 7.40 7.79
N LYS A 106 20.06 6.79 7.94
CA LYS A 106 19.96 5.34 8.19
C LYS A 106 20.60 4.54 7.07
N ARG A 107 20.38 4.90 5.81
CA ARG A 107 20.97 4.21 4.65
C ARG A 107 22.49 4.33 4.62
N ALA A 108 23.02 5.50 4.95
CA ALA A 108 24.46 5.70 5.07
C ALA A 108 25.06 4.84 6.20
N ALA A 109 24.39 4.75 7.35
CA ALA A 109 24.81 3.90 8.46
C ALA A 109 24.75 2.39 8.11
N GLU A 110 23.67 1.94 7.44
CA GLU A 110 23.53 0.57 6.93
C GLU A 110 24.70 0.20 6.00
N ALA A 111 25.10 1.11 5.11
CA ALA A 111 26.22 0.90 4.20
C ALA A 111 27.58 0.86 4.93
N ALA A 112 27.79 1.72 5.94
CA ALA A 112 29.01 1.72 6.74
C ALA A 112 29.19 0.41 7.53
N GLN A 113 28.12 -0.08 8.17
CA GLN A 113 28.13 -1.33 8.93
C GLN A 113 28.39 -2.57 8.04
N ALA A 114 27.90 -2.55 6.79
CA ALA A 114 28.18 -3.60 5.81
C ALA A 114 29.65 -3.61 5.35
N HIS A 115 30.36 -2.47 5.43
CA HIS A 115 31.80 -2.40 5.15
C HIS A 115 32.69 -2.81 6.34
N GLU A 116 32.20 -2.70 7.59
CA GLU A 116 32.97 -3.02 8.80
C GLU A 116 32.87 -4.49 9.25
N SER A 117 31.97 -5.30 8.67
CA SER A 117 31.88 -6.74 8.94
C SER A 117 32.84 -7.54 8.05
N PRO A 118 33.86 -8.25 8.57
CA PRO A 118 34.72 -9.09 7.75
C PRO A 118 33.94 -10.32 7.27
N SER A 119 33.87 -10.47 5.95
CA SER A 119 33.31 -11.61 5.21
C SER A 119 33.64 -12.97 5.83
N ALA A 120 32.63 -13.69 6.32
CA ALA A 120 32.69 -15.14 6.46
C ALA A 120 32.38 -15.79 5.09
N ASN A 121 33.42 -16.39 4.51
CA ASN A 121 33.47 -17.34 3.39
C ASN A 121 32.42 -17.28 2.24
N PRO A 122 32.87 -17.15 0.97
CA PRO A 122 31.99 -17.24 -0.19
C PRO A 122 31.83 -18.71 -0.60
N THR A 123 30.72 -19.34 -0.22
CA THR A 123 30.30 -20.60 -0.85
C THR A 123 28.79 -20.60 -1.11
N ALA A 124 28.45 -20.71 -2.40
CA ALA A 124 27.15 -20.99 -3.01
C ALA A 124 26.04 -19.93 -2.86
N ALA A 125 25.98 -19.02 -3.83
CA ALA A 125 24.73 -18.38 -4.23
C ALA A 125 23.82 -19.42 -4.91
N PRO A 126 22.51 -19.52 -4.58
CA PRO A 126 21.56 -20.17 -5.46
C PRO A 126 21.24 -19.23 -6.63
N ASP A 127 21.29 -19.77 -7.85
CA ASP A 127 21.03 -19.06 -9.10
C ASP A 127 19.67 -18.35 -9.11
N ALA A 128 19.69 -17.02 -9.02
CA ALA A 128 18.61 -16.17 -9.49
C ALA A 128 18.69 -16.09 -11.03
N PRO A 129 17.56 -16.07 -11.76
CA PRO A 129 17.57 -16.09 -13.22
C PRO A 129 18.27 -14.84 -13.75
N THR A 130 19.49 -15.01 -14.24
CA THR A 130 20.30 -13.96 -14.86
C THR A 130 19.87 -13.82 -16.32
N LEU A 131 19.05 -12.82 -16.61
CA LEU A 131 18.79 -12.39 -17.99
C LEU A 131 20.01 -11.61 -18.49
N ARG A 132 20.89 -12.29 -19.22
CA ARG A 132 22.04 -11.68 -19.91
C ARG A 132 21.61 -11.19 -21.29
N THR A 133 22.00 -9.98 -21.70
CA THR A 133 22.03 -9.63 -23.12
C THR A 133 23.13 -8.62 -23.46
N ARG A 134 23.85 -8.89 -24.57
CA ARG A 134 24.92 -8.05 -25.16
C ARG A 134 24.35 -7.16 -26.26
N LEU A 135 24.93 -5.97 -26.44
CA LEU A 135 24.61 -4.98 -27.47
C LEU A 135 25.37 -5.26 -28.78
N THR A 136 24.67 -5.45 -29.90
CA THR A 136 25.16 -5.15 -31.26
C THR A 136 24.02 -4.60 -32.12
N GLY A 137 24.30 -3.61 -32.96
CA GLY A 137 23.31 -2.86 -33.73
C GLY A 137 23.34 -3.11 -35.24
N SER A 138 22.17 -3.08 -35.87
CA SER A 138 21.98 -2.72 -37.29
C SER A 138 20.49 -2.51 -37.58
N ALA A 139 20.19 -1.52 -38.43
CA ALA A 139 18.85 -1.04 -38.78
C ALA A 139 18.13 -1.92 -39.82
N GLY A 140 16.80 -2.02 -39.71
CA GLY A 140 15.90 -2.61 -40.70
C GLY A 140 14.45 -2.20 -40.44
N ALA A 141 13.71 -1.88 -41.51
CA ALA A 141 12.35 -1.32 -41.51
C ALA A 141 11.29 -2.20 -40.81
N PRO A 142 10.16 -1.63 -40.33
CA PRO A 142 9.15 -2.39 -39.59
C PRO A 142 8.27 -3.24 -40.53
N PRO A 143 7.84 -4.45 -40.12
CA PRO A 143 6.87 -5.24 -40.87
C PRO A 143 5.42 -4.83 -40.55
N GLU A 144 4.54 -5.00 -41.53
CA GLU A 144 3.10 -4.71 -41.48
C GLU A 144 2.35 -5.57 -40.45
N LEU A 145 1.32 -4.97 -39.84
CA LEU A 145 0.39 -5.61 -38.89
C LEU A 145 -0.57 -6.57 -39.62
N PRO A 146 -0.80 -7.80 -39.12
CA PRO A 146 -1.80 -8.70 -39.68
C PRO A 146 -3.23 -8.28 -39.28
N SER A 147 -4.14 -8.45 -40.24
CA SER A 147 -5.56 -8.12 -40.18
C SER A 147 -6.35 -8.86 -39.09
N ALA A 148 -7.37 -8.17 -38.58
CA ALA A 148 -8.33 -8.62 -37.57
C ALA A 148 -8.93 -10.02 -37.85
N GLY A 149 -8.67 -10.95 -36.92
CA GLY A 149 -9.37 -12.23 -36.80
C GLY A 149 -10.33 -12.18 -35.61
N SER A 150 -11.54 -12.67 -35.85
CA SER A 150 -12.74 -12.61 -35.01
C SER A 150 -12.53 -12.95 -33.53
N ALA A 151 -12.99 -12.05 -32.66
CA ALA A 151 -13.06 -12.26 -31.21
C ALA A 151 -14.04 -13.40 -30.85
N PRO A 152 -13.69 -14.30 -29.92
CA PRO A 152 -14.68 -15.18 -29.32
C PRO A 152 -15.59 -14.38 -28.38
N SER A 153 -16.87 -14.73 -28.48
CA SER A 153 -18.04 -14.10 -27.89
C SER A 153 -17.98 -13.86 -26.38
N SER A 154 -18.51 -12.70 -25.99
CA SER A 154 -18.86 -12.24 -24.65
C SER A 154 -19.45 -13.31 -23.72
N THR A 155 -18.74 -13.63 -22.65
CA THR A 155 -19.36 -14.11 -21.41
C THR A 155 -19.64 -12.91 -20.52
N SER A 156 -20.93 -12.65 -20.31
CA SER A 156 -21.44 -11.60 -19.43
C SER A 156 -20.95 -11.81 -17.98
N PRO A 157 -20.70 -10.75 -17.17
CA PRO A 157 -20.28 -10.87 -15.76
C PRO A 157 -21.33 -11.45 -14.80
N ALA A 158 -22.39 -12.06 -15.31
CA ALA A 158 -23.65 -12.29 -14.60
C ALA A 158 -23.80 -13.73 -14.07
N ASP A 159 -22.85 -14.21 -13.27
CA ASP A 159 -23.06 -15.44 -12.49
C ASP A 159 -22.53 -15.37 -11.05
N PHE A 160 -22.44 -14.16 -10.49
CA PHE A 160 -22.34 -13.98 -9.05
C PHE A 160 -23.76 -13.87 -8.49
N GLY A 161 -24.16 -14.84 -7.66
CA GLY A 161 -25.42 -14.76 -6.91
C GLY A 161 -25.56 -13.43 -6.14
N ALA A 162 -26.75 -13.17 -5.58
CA ALA A 162 -27.08 -11.92 -4.89
C ALA A 162 -25.92 -11.36 -4.05
N PRO A 163 -25.63 -10.04 -4.12
CA PRO A 163 -24.45 -9.46 -3.50
C PRO A 163 -24.39 -9.80 -2.00
N ARG A 164 -23.26 -10.37 -1.56
CA ARG A 164 -23.06 -10.85 -0.18
C ARG A 164 -22.03 -10.00 0.54
N ASN A 165 -22.30 -9.72 1.81
CA ASN A 165 -21.34 -9.05 2.69
C ASN A 165 -20.25 -10.04 3.11
N ARG A 166 -19.14 -10.09 2.35
CA ARG A 166 -18.07 -11.07 2.55
C ARG A 166 -17.30 -10.90 3.86
N LEU A 167 -17.23 -9.68 4.40
CA LEU A 167 -16.65 -9.44 5.71
C LEU A 167 -17.42 -10.20 6.80
N LEU A 168 -18.75 -10.14 6.76
CA LEU A 168 -19.61 -10.87 7.68
C LEU A 168 -19.45 -12.39 7.52
N GLU A 169 -19.34 -12.89 6.29
CA GLU A 169 -19.11 -14.32 6.02
C GLU A 169 -17.80 -14.82 6.63
N VAL A 170 -16.72 -14.06 6.47
CA VAL A 170 -15.38 -14.46 6.95
C VAL A 170 -15.27 -14.40 8.47
N PHE A 171 -15.80 -13.35 9.10
CA PHE A 171 -15.60 -13.13 10.54
C PHE A 171 -16.78 -13.51 11.42
N GLY A 172 -17.93 -13.86 10.83
CA GLY A 172 -19.16 -14.20 11.55
C GLY A 172 -19.74 -13.07 12.38
N ARG A 173 -19.29 -11.82 12.17
CA ARG A 173 -19.72 -10.64 12.92
C ARG A 173 -19.78 -9.40 12.03
N PRO A 174 -20.73 -8.48 12.29
CA PRO A 174 -20.94 -7.30 11.43
C PRO A 174 -19.88 -6.22 11.62
N ARG A 175 -19.11 -6.29 12.72
CA ARG A 175 -18.09 -5.32 13.10
C ARG A 175 -16.83 -6.02 13.56
N VAL A 176 -15.70 -5.68 12.97
CA VAL A 176 -14.40 -6.29 13.26
C VAL A 176 -13.36 -5.25 13.57
N PHE A 177 -12.54 -5.55 14.57
CA PHE A 177 -11.33 -4.81 14.86
C PHE A 177 -10.16 -5.58 14.27
N LEU A 178 -9.38 -4.92 13.41
CA LEU A 178 -8.20 -5.49 12.76
C LEU A 178 -6.99 -4.58 13.05
N PRO A 179 -6.24 -4.82 14.14
CA PRO A 179 -5.01 -4.10 14.43
C PRO A 179 -4.06 -4.06 13.22
N VAL A 180 -3.46 -2.90 12.99
CA VAL A 180 -2.40 -2.72 11.98
C VAL A 180 -1.07 -2.71 12.71
N ILE A 181 -0.25 -3.73 12.47
CA ILE A 181 1.07 -3.89 13.07
C ILE A 181 2.10 -3.23 12.16
N HIS A 182 2.82 -2.22 12.66
CA HIS A 182 3.97 -1.61 11.98
C HIS A 182 5.24 -2.37 12.36
N PRO A 183 5.77 -3.26 11.51
CA PRO A 183 6.94 -4.06 11.82
C PRO A 183 8.16 -3.15 11.69
N ILE A 184 8.73 -2.73 12.82
CA ILE A 184 10.01 -2.01 12.86
C ILE A 184 11.21 -2.96 13.03
N GLY A 185 10.92 -4.24 13.22
CA GLY A 185 11.86 -5.34 13.41
C GLY A 185 11.08 -6.65 13.63
N TRP A 186 11.73 -7.79 13.41
CA TRP A 186 11.08 -9.10 13.52
C TRP A 186 10.56 -9.42 14.92
N GLU A 187 11.42 -9.33 15.94
CA GLU A 187 11.04 -9.62 17.32
C GLU A 187 9.96 -8.65 17.85
N PRO A 188 10.09 -7.31 17.69
CA PRO A 188 9.01 -6.39 18.05
C PRO A 188 7.69 -6.69 17.35
N ALA A 189 7.72 -7.04 16.06
CA ALA A 189 6.49 -7.32 15.32
C ALA A 189 5.79 -8.60 15.80
N LEU A 190 6.55 -9.68 16.07
CA LEU A 190 5.99 -10.90 16.66
C LEU A 190 5.45 -10.66 18.08
N ALA A 191 6.11 -9.81 18.87
CA ALA A 191 5.61 -9.40 20.18
C ALA A 191 4.31 -8.58 20.09
N ALA A 192 4.22 -7.66 19.13
CA ALA A 192 3.03 -6.87 18.86
C ALA A 192 1.85 -7.75 18.42
N VAL A 193 2.10 -8.70 17.51
CA VAL A 193 1.09 -9.69 17.08
C VAL A 193 0.59 -10.52 18.26
N ARG A 194 1.49 -11.03 19.10
CA ARG A 194 1.12 -11.77 20.30
C ARG A 194 0.24 -10.92 21.23
N CYS A 195 0.64 -9.68 21.50
CA CYS A 195 -0.12 -8.74 22.34
C CYS A 195 -1.56 -8.56 21.83
N VAL A 196 -1.75 -8.34 20.54
CA VAL A 196 -3.10 -8.14 20.00
C VAL A 196 -3.91 -9.44 19.91
N ALA A 197 -3.24 -10.57 19.63
CA ALA A 197 -3.88 -11.88 19.61
C ALA A 197 -4.39 -12.28 21.01
N GLU A 198 -3.65 -11.99 22.08
CA GLU A 198 -4.06 -12.21 23.47
C GLU A 198 -5.32 -11.41 23.86
N ALA A 199 -5.57 -10.28 23.20
CA ALA A 199 -6.81 -9.51 23.37
C ALA A 199 -8.02 -10.11 22.61
N GLY A 200 -7.85 -11.21 21.87
CA GLY A 200 -8.93 -11.90 21.17
C GLY A 200 -9.42 -11.21 19.89
N VAL A 201 -8.55 -10.42 19.24
CA VAL A 201 -8.86 -9.84 17.93
C VAL A 201 -9.00 -10.95 16.87
N PRO A 202 -9.94 -10.82 15.92
CA PRO A 202 -10.18 -11.87 14.92
C PRO A 202 -9.10 -11.94 13.84
N GLY A 203 -8.30 -10.90 13.68
CA GLY A 203 -7.27 -10.83 12.66
C GLY A 203 -6.40 -9.59 12.79
N VAL A 204 -5.32 -9.53 12.01
CA VAL A 204 -4.37 -8.42 11.96
C VAL A 204 -4.01 -8.07 10.51
N PHE A 205 -3.57 -6.83 10.30
CA PHE A 205 -2.83 -6.44 9.10
C PHE A 205 -1.36 -6.22 9.42
N LEU A 206 -0.47 -6.78 8.59
CA LEU A 206 0.95 -6.44 8.58
C LEU A 206 1.23 -5.46 7.44
N ILE A 207 1.88 -4.33 7.74
CA ILE A 207 2.18 -3.29 6.76
C ILE A 207 3.68 -3.10 6.59
N ASN A 208 4.20 -2.93 5.36
CA ASN A 208 5.63 -2.67 5.10
C ASN A 208 6.03 -1.21 5.40
N GLN A 209 5.69 -0.74 6.59
CA GLN A 209 6.04 0.58 7.12
C GLN A 209 7.07 0.42 8.25
N GLY A 210 8.25 -0.10 7.89
CA GLY A 210 9.39 -0.28 8.80
C GLY A 210 10.32 -1.40 8.33
N LEU A 211 9.75 -2.52 7.90
CA LEU A 211 10.41 -3.61 7.19
C LEU A 211 10.08 -3.57 5.68
N SER A 212 10.91 -4.26 4.88
CA SER A 212 10.68 -4.45 3.45
C SER A 212 9.39 -5.24 3.19
N ALA A 213 8.84 -5.15 1.97
CA ALA A 213 7.69 -5.97 1.58
C ALA A 213 7.99 -7.47 1.68
N GLU A 214 9.19 -7.89 1.28
CA GLU A 214 9.64 -9.28 1.36
C GLU A 214 9.68 -9.78 2.81
N ASP A 215 10.24 -8.98 3.73
CA ASP A 215 10.29 -9.36 5.15
C ASP A 215 8.91 -9.39 5.80
N VAL A 216 8.01 -8.47 5.41
CA VAL A 216 6.61 -8.53 5.87
C VAL A 216 5.92 -9.81 5.39
N LEU A 217 6.15 -10.24 4.14
CA LEU A 217 5.57 -11.48 3.62
C LEU A 217 6.15 -12.72 4.32
N ARG A 218 7.45 -12.73 4.66
CA ARG A 218 8.02 -13.78 5.51
C ARG A 218 7.43 -13.74 6.92
N LEU A 219 7.18 -12.56 7.47
CA LEU A 219 6.55 -12.38 8.77
C LEU A 219 5.12 -12.93 8.79
N VAL A 220 4.34 -12.80 7.70
CA VAL A 220 3.01 -13.44 7.56
C VAL A 220 3.10 -14.94 7.82
N MET A 221 4.09 -15.61 7.21
CA MET A 221 4.27 -17.05 7.38
C MET A 221 4.62 -17.40 8.83
N ALA A 222 5.53 -16.64 9.44
CA ALA A 222 5.91 -16.83 10.85
C ALA A 222 4.76 -16.59 11.83
N VAL A 223 3.89 -15.61 11.56
CA VAL A 223 2.70 -15.31 12.35
C VAL A 223 1.69 -16.45 12.26
N ARG A 224 1.42 -16.98 11.07
CA ARG A 224 0.48 -18.09 10.88
C ARG A 224 0.91 -19.37 11.57
N GLU A 225 2.21 -19.66 11.57
CA GLU A 225 2.76 -20.80 12.29
C GLU A 225 2.50 -20.69 13.81
N ARG A 226 2.64 -19.48 14.37
CA ARG A 226 2.47 -19.21 15.81
C ARG A 226 1.01 -19.00 16.22
N HIS A 227 0.17 -18.50 15.31
CA HIS A 227 -1.21 -18.13 15.55
C HIS A 227 -2.12 -18.65 14.41
N PRO A 228 -2.30 -19.98 14.27
CA PRO A 228 -2.96 -20.58 13.10
C PRO A 228 -4.45 -20.23 12.95
N ALA A 229 -5.09 -19.77 14.03
CA ALA A 229 -6.48 -19.31 14.02
C ALA A 229 -6.64 -17.81 13.70
N LEU A 230 -5.54 -17.04 13.72
CA LEU A 230 -5.57 -15.61 13.49
C LEU A 230 -5.64 -15.34 11.97
N TRP A 231 -6.62 -14.55 11.54
CA TRP A 231 -6.69 -14.08 10.16
C TRP A 231 -5.55 -13.07 9.90
N VAL A 232 -4.75 -13.28 8.85
CA VAL A 232 -3.59 -12.41 8.56
C VAL A 232 -3.72 -11.77 7.18
N GLY A 233 -3.92 -10.45 7.19
CA GLY A 233 -3.90 -9.62 6.00
C GLY A 233 -2.58 -8.86 5.85
N VAL A 234 -2.33 -8.35 4.64
CA VAL A 234 -1.17 -7.49 4.35
C VAL A 234 -1.58 -6.16 3.71
N ASN A 235 -0.78 -5.12 3.96
CA ASN A 235 -0.74 -3.91 3.16
C ASN A 235 0.69 -3.68 2.68
N LEU A 236 0.90 -3.74 1.37
CA LEU A 236 2.20 -3.51 0.74
C LEU A 236 2.19 -2.12 0.08
N LEU A 237 2.56 -1.11 0.85
CA LEU A 237 2.79 0.26 0.38
C LEU A 237 3.75 0.27 -0.80
N GLY A 238 3.44 1.09 -1.80
CA GLY A 238 4.19 1.19 -3.08
C GLY A 238 3.74 0.21 -4.15
N TYR A 239 2.87 -0.76 -3.84
CA TYR A 239 2.38 -1.74 -4.80
C TYR A 239 1.00 -1.36 -5.34
N SER A 240 0.79 -1.55 -6.64
CA SER A 240 -0.58 -1.59 -7.18
C SER A 240 -1.34 -2.82 -6.63
N PRO A 241 -2.68 -2.82 -6.66
CA PRO A 241 -3.48 -3.96 -6.19
C PRO A 241 -3.10 -5.32 -6.80
N VAL A 242 -2.82 -5.35 -8.10
CA VAL A 242 -2.42 -6.58 -8.80
C VAL A 242 -1.03 -7.04 -8.36
N GLN A 243 -0.06 -6.12 -8.32
CA GLN A 243 1.30 -6.45 -7.89
C GLN A 243 1.33 -6.94 -6.44
N ALA A 244 0.58 -6.30 -5.54
CA ALA A 244 0.52 -6.70 -4.14
C ALA A 244 -0.08 -8.10 -3.98
N LEU A 245 -1.16 -8.42 -4.72
CA LEU A 245 -1.77 -9.74 -4.72
C LEU A 245 -0.81 -10.82 -5.24
N GLU A 246 -0.15 -10.57 -6.36
CA GLU A 246 0.80 -11.52 -6.97
C GLU A 246 1.99 -11.77 -6.07
N ALA A 247 2.62 -10.71 -5.55
CA ALA A 247 3.76 -10.80 -4.65
C ALA A 247 3.40 -11.58 -3.37
N ALA A 248 2.25 -11.27 -2.76
CA ALA A 248 1.83 -11.92 -1.54
C ALA A 248 1.51 -13.40 -1.73
N LEU A 249 0.81 -13.77 -2.82
CA LEU A 249 0.51 -15.17 -3.09
C LEU A 249 1.77 -15.97 -3.45
N ALA A 250 2.70 -15.37 -4.19
CA ALA A 250 3.97 -16.02 -4.50
C ALA A 250 4.80 -16.29 -3.24
N ALA A 251 4.85 -15.35 -2.30
CA ALA A 251 5.65 -15.48 -1.09
C ALA A 251 4.98 -16.29 0.03
N CYS A 252 3.65 -16.41 0.03
CA CYS A 252 2.88 -17.07 1.08
C CYS A 252 2.24 -18.40 0.64
N ASP A 253 2.88 -19.13 -0.27
CA ASP A 253 2.45 -20.44 -0.77
C ASP A 253 0.99 -20.46 -1.27
N GLY A 254 0.58 -19.40 -1.98
CA GLY A 254 -0.77 -19.23 -2.51
C GLY A 254 -1.84 -18.94 -1.45
N ARG A 255 -1.46 -18.71 -0.19
CA ARG A 255 -2.40 -18.45 0.91
C ARG A 255 -2.28 -17.01 1.38
N LEU A 256 -3.34 -16.22 1.21
CA LEU A 256 -3.44 -14.87 1.77
C LEU A 256 -4.88 -14.67 2.29
N ASP A 257 -5.05 -14.28 3.54
CA ASP A 257 -6.40 -14.17 4.11
C ASP A 257 -7.05 -12.83 3.73
N GLY A 258 -6.25 -11.78 3.60
CA GLY A 258 -6.69 -10.51 3.03
C GLY A 258 -5.58 -9.64 2.48
N LEU A 259 -5.99 -8.75 1.58
CA LEU A 259 -5.16 -7.72 0.99
C LEU A 259 -5.81 -6.37 1.26
N TRP A 260 -5.02 -5.42 1.73
CA TRP A 260 -5.40 -4.01 1.80
C TRP A 260 -4.46 -3.20 0.93
N THR A 261 -5.03 -2.32 0.11
CA THR A 261 -4.27 -1.28 -0.61
C THR A 261 -4.88 0.09 -0.35
N ASP A 262 -4.05 1.08 -0.04
CA ASP A 262 -4.49 2.47 0.19
C ASP A 262 -5.13 3.10 -1.06
N ASN A 263 -4.83 2.60 -2.25
CA ASN A 263 -5.43 3.04 -3.51
C ASN A 263 -5.92 1.84 -4.33
N ALA A 264 -7.23 1.73 -4.52
CA ALA A 264 -7.83 0.73 -5.40
C ALA A 264 -7.85 1.14 -6.89
N GLY A 265 -7.32 2.32 -7.22
CA GLY A 265 -7.33 2.88 -8.58
C GLY A 265 -8.72 3.30 -9.04
N ILE A 266 -9.60 3.66 -8.10
CA ILE A 266 -10.96 4.12 -8.41
C ILE A 266 -10.94 5.60 -8.81
N ASN A 267 -11.54 5.88 -9.96
CA ASN A 267 -11.75 7.21 -10.49
C ASN A 267 -13.22 7.39 -10.85
N GLU A 268 -13.96 8.07 -9.99
CA GLU A 268 -15.38 8.35 -10.14
C GLU A 268 -15.75 9.18 -11.37
N ALA A 269 -14.79 9.92 -11.94
CA ALA A 269 -14.97 10.66 -13.19
C ALA A 269 -14.71 9.78 -14.43
N ALA A 270 -14.06 8.63 -14.26
CA ALA A 270 -13.77 7.73 -15.38
C ALA A 270 -15.02 6.91 -15.76
N PRO A 271 -15.30 6.75 -17.07
CA PRO A 271 -16.42 5.92 -17.51
C PRO A 271 -16.21 4.45 -17.16
N GLU A 272 -14.97 4.02 -16.97
CA GLU A 272 -14.62 2.64 -16.63
C GLU A 272 -13.49 2.58 -15.59
N GLN A 273 -13.57 1.59 -14.70
CA GLN A 273 -12.58 1.37 -13.63
C GLN A 273 -11.55 0.32 -14.08
N ALA A 274 -10.54 0.75 -14.85
CA ALA A 274 -9.53 -0.13 -15.41
C ALA A 274 -8.77 -0.93 -14.33
N ALA A 275 -8.31 -0.26 -13.27
CA ALA A 275 -7.60 -0.91 -12.16
C ALA A 275 -8.46 -1.96 -11.45
N GLY A 276 -9.74 -1.65 -11.19
CA GLY A 276 -10.70 -2.60 -10.60
C GLY A 276 -10.91 -3.84 -11.47
N ARG A 277 -11.05 -3.67 -12.80
CA ARG A 277 -11.18 -4.80 -13.74
C ARG A 277 -9.92 -5.66 -13.78
N LEU A 278 -8.75 -5.04 -13.81
CA LEU A 278 -7.47 -5.75 -13.77
C LEU A 278 -7.33 -6.56 -12.47
N PHE A 279 -7.75 -5.99 -11.33
CA PHE A 279 -7.74 -6.69 -10.05
C PHE A 279 -8.66 -7.91 -10.05
N VAL A 280 -9.92 -7.76 -10.52
CA VAL A 280 -10.86 -8.88 -10.62
C VAL A 280 -10.32 -9.99 -11.52
N ALA A 281 -9.74 -9.63 -12.68
CA ALA A 281 -9.14 -10.60 -13.59
C ALA A 281 -7.94 -11.32 -12.96
N ALA A 282 -7.05 -10.59 -12.27
CA ALA A 282 -5.92 -11.17 -11.55
C ALA A 282 -6.39 -12.11 -10.44
N ARG A 283 -7.38 -11.70 -9.64
CA ARG A 283 -7.99 -12.51 -8.59
C ARG A 283 -8.56 -13.83 -9.12
N GLN A 284 -9.29 -13.79 -10.24
CA GLN A 284 -9.86 -14.98 -10.88
C GLN A 284 -8.75 -15.91 -11.38
N ARG A 285 -7.75 -15.36 -12.09
CA ARG A 285 -6.59 -16.11 -12.60
C ARG A 285 -5.82 -16.80 -11.47
N LEU A 286 -5.61 -16.10 -10.35
CA LEU A 286 -4.87 -16.59 -9.19
C LEU A 286 -5.76 -17.42 -8.23
N ARG A 287 -7.06 -17.55 -8.53
CA ARG A 287 -8.05 -18.27 -7.71
C ARG A 287 -8.07 -17.84 -6.25
N TRP A 288 -7.85 -16.55 -5.99
CA TRP A 288 -7.73 -16.04 -4.64
C TRP A 288 -9.09 -15.71 -4.02
N THR A 289 -9.34 -16.27 -2.84
CA THR A 289 -10.62 -16.19 -2.13
C THR A 289 -10.58 -15.34 -0.86
N GLY A 290 -9.43 -14.77 -0.48
CA GLY A 290 -9.31 -13.86 0.67
C GLY A 290 -10.07 -12.54 0.47
N LEU A 291 -10.09 -11.66 1.47
CA LEU A 291 -10.80 -10.37 1.40
C LEU A 291 -9.95 -9.24 0.82
N TYR A 292 -10.49 -8.49 -0.13
CA TYR A 292 -9.89 -7.27 -0.64
C TYR A 292 -10.49 -6.01 -0.02
N PHE A 293 -9.64 -5.28 0.70
CA PHE A 293 -9.90 -3.96 1.27
C PHE A 293 -9.30 -2.90 0.33
N GLY A 294 -10.13 -2.36 -0.56
CA GLY A 294 -9.70 -1.37 -1.54
C GLY A 294 -9.86 0.06 -1.04
N GLY A 295 -8.78 0.84 -1.07
CA GLY A 295 -8.78 2.24 -0.70
C GLY A 295 -9.56 3.14 -1.67
N VAL A 296 -10.52 3.88 -1.14
CA VAL A 296 -11.36 4.87 -1.85
C VAL A 296 -11.43 6.14 -1.01
N ALA A 297 -11.23 7.31 -1.65
CA ALA A 297 -11.11 8.60 -0.96
C ALA A 297 -10.12 8.52 0.23
N PHE A 298 -8.99 7.86 0.03
CA PHE A 298 -8.02 7.55 1.06
C PHE A 298 -6.98 8.67 1.20
N LYS A 299 -6.45 8.87 2.41
CA LYS A 299 -5.38 9.85 2.66
C LYS A 299 -4.19 9.60 1.73
N TYR A 300 -3.55 10.67 1.30
CA TYR A 300 -2.32 10.63 0.50
C TYR A 300 -2.48 10.02 -0.90
N GLN A 301 -3.70 9.82 -1.36
CA GLN A 301 -4.01 9.47 -2.73
C GLN A 301 -4.62 10.67 -3.45
N ARG A 302 -5.03 10.50 -4.71
CA ARG A 302 -5.83 11.49 -5.44
C ARG A 302 -7.02 11.93 -4.59
N GLU A 303 -7.18 13.24 -4.45
CA GLU A 303 -8.29 13.80 -3.70
C GLU A 303 -9.62 13.51 -4.41
N VAL A 304 -10.63 13.10 -3.64
CA VAL A 304 -12.01 12.94 -4.09
C VAL A 304 -12.82 14.03 -3.41
N ALA A 305 -13.48 14.89 -4.19
CA ALA A 305 -14.28 15.97 -3.63
C ALA A 305 -15.45 15.40 -2.81
N ALA A 306 -15.86 16.11 -1.76
CA ALA A 306 -16.94 15.67 -0.87
C ALA A 306 -18.25 15.35 -1.63
N ALA A 307 -18.57 16.14 -2.66
CA ALA A 307 -19.74 15.93 -3.52
C ALA A 307 -19.68 14.61 -4.33
N ASP A 308 -18.48 14.12 -4.60
CA ASP A 308 -18.23 12.96 -5.46
C ASP A 308 -18.01 11.66 -4.68
N LEU A 309 -17.92 11.71 -3.34
CA LEU A 309 -17.81 10.53 -2.47
C LEU A 309 -18.87 9.45 -2.78
N PRO A 310 -20.16 9.79 -2.99
CA PRO A 310 -21.15 8.77 -3.36
C PRO A 310 -20.86 8.11 -4.70
N ALA A 311 -20.35 8.87 -5.68
CA ALA A 311 -20.00 8.32 -7.00
C ALA A 311 -18.79 7.40 -6.90
N ALA A 312 -17.76 7.78 -6.14
CA ALA A 312 -16.59 6.95 -5.88
C ALA A 312 -16.96 5.62 -5.20
N ALA A 313 -17.84 5.64 -4.19
CA ALA A 313 -18.30 4.42 -3.54
C ALA A 313 -19.04 3.47 -4.50
N ARG A 314 -19.95 4.01 -5.31
CA ARG A 314 -20.69 3.22 -6.31
C ARG A 314 -19.78 2.66 -7.39
N ALA A 315 -18.80 3.43 -7.86
CA ALA A 315 -17.82 2.99 -8.85
C ALA A 315 -16.93 1.86 -8.31
N ALA A 316 -16.61 1.89 -7.02
CA ALA A 316 -15.78 0.87 -6.37
C ALA A 316 -16.51 -0.45 -6.10
N ALA A 317 -17.81 -0.41 -5.83
CA ALA A 317 -18.60 -1.53 -5.33
C ALA A 317 -18.45 -2.86 -6.11
N PRO A 318 -18.35 -2.88 -7.45
CA PRO A 318 -18.21 -4.13 -8.20
C PRO A 318 -16.86 -4.83 -8.04
N TYR A 319 -15.85 -4.15 -7.49
CA TYR A 319 -14.45 -4.60 -7.52
C TYR A 319 -13.87 -4.94 -6.15
N LEU A 320 -14.55 -4.55 -5.07
CA LEU A 320 -14.05 -4.64 -3.70
C LEU A 320 -14.90 -5.58 -2.85
N ASP A 321 -14.27 -6.26 -1.89
CA ASP A 321 -15.02 -6.97 -0.83
C ASP A 321 -15.34 -6.01 0.34
N VAL A 322 -14.47 -5.03 0.57
CA VAL A 322 -14.61 -3.99 1.61
C VAL A 322 -14.10 -2.66 1.06
N LEU A 323 -14.89 -1.60 1.16
CA LEU A 323 -14.46 -0.24 0.81
C LEU A 323 -13.67 0.33 1.99
N CYS A 324 -12.38 0.56 1.82
CA CYS A 324 -11.50 1.10 2.84
C CYS A 324 -11.32 2.62 2.63
N THR A 325 -11.51 3.41 3.67
CA THR A 325 -11.29 4.88 3.66
C THR A 325 -10.53 5.29 4.91
N SER A 326 -10.09 6.54 4.97
CA SER A 326 -9.39 7.09 6.13
C SER A 326 -9.78 8.53 6.47
N GLY A 327 -9.31 9.01 7.62
CA GLY A 327 -9.20 10.44 7.90
C GLY A 327 -8.17 11.15 7.01
N PRO A 328 -7.90 12.44 7.23
CA PRO A 328 -7.02 13.25 6.36
C PRO A 328 -5.54 12.88 6.49
N GLY A 329 -5.15 12.25 7.61
CA GLY A 329 -3.77 11.95 7.92
C GLY A 329 -3.62 10.76 8.88
N THR A 330 -2.37 10.36 9.12
CA THR A 330 -2.06 9.29 10.09
C THR A 330 -2.33 9.79 11.50
N GLY A 331 -3.06 9.01 12.30
CA GLY A 331 -3.49 9.41 13.64
C GLY A 331 -4.61 10.48 13.69
N HIS A 332 -5.01 11.03 12.55
CA HIS A 332 -6.06 12.05 12.47
C HIS A 332 -7.42 11.40 12.25
N ALA A 333 -8.39 11.77 13.11
CA ALA A 333 -9.76 11.32 13.04
C ALA A 333 -10.39 11.61 11.67
N ALA A 334 -11.25 10.71 11.20
CA ALA A 334 -12.03 10.94 10.00
C ALA A 334 -13.25 11.80 10.31
N ASP A 335 -13.69 12.58 9.33
CA ASP A 335 -15.00 13.22 9.41
C ASP A 335 -16.10 12.14 9.43
N PRO A 336 -16.94 12.06 10.48
CA PRO A 336 -18.06 11.12 10.54
C PRO A 336 -19.03 11.24 9.35
N ASP A 337 -19.23 12.44 8.82
CA ASP A 337 -20.13 12.68 7.69
C ASP A 337 -19.60 12.06 6.40
N LYS A 338 -18.27 12.06 6.21
CA LYS A 338 -17.62 11.30 5.13
C LYS A 338 -17.92 9.81 5.25
N ILE A 339 -17.78 9.23 6.44
CA ILE A 339 -18.01 7.79 6.66
C ILE A 339 -19.48 7.43 6.45
N SER A 340 -20.39 8.23 6.98
CA SER A 340 -21.84 8.08 6.79
C SER A 340 -22.25 8.21 5.31
N THR A 341 -21.64 9.14 4.57
CA THR A 341 -21.89 9.33 3.13
C THR A 341 -21.42 8.15 2.30
N LEU A 342 -20.20 7.65 2.55
CA LEU A 342 -19.69 6.45 1.88
C LEU A 342 -20.52 5.22 2.22
N HIS A 343 -20.90 5.04 3.48
CA HIS A 343 -21.74 3.93 3.94
C HIS A 343 -23.09 3.90 3.20
N ARG A 344 -23.80 5.04 3.16
CA ARG A 344 -25.09 5.14 2.45
C ARG A 344 -24.96 4.85 0.95
N ALA A 345 -23.87 5.30 0.33
CA ALA A 345 -23.65 5.12 -1.10
C ALA A 345 -23.20 3.70 -1.48
N ALA A 346 -22.44 3.04 -0.59
CA ALA A 346 -21.98 1.66 -0.76
C ALA A 346 -23.13 0.64 -0.61
N GLY A 347 -24.15 0.97 0.18
CA GLY A 347 -25.29 0.10 0.45
C GLY A 347 -24.98 -1.01 1.47
N GLU A 348 -25.91 -1.93 1.67
CA GLU A 348 -25.82 -2.95 2.74
C GLU A 348 -24.77 -4.04 2.48
N HIS A 349 -24.40 -4.24 1.21
CA HIS A 349 -23.57 -5.37 0.79
C HIS A 349 -22.08 -5.06 0.77
N LEU A 350 -21.69 -3.79 0.64
CA LEU A 350 -20.29 -3.36 0.62
C LEU A 350 -19.93 -2.75 1.99
N PRO A 351 -19.32 -3.53 2.90
CA PRO A 351 -18.91 -3.02 4.21
C PRO A 351 -17.87 -1.91 4.08
N ILE A 352 -17.91 -0.95 5.01
CA ILE A 352 -16.93 0.14 5.10
C ILE A 352 -15.86 -0.22 6.13
N ALA A 353 -14.60 -0.15 5.72
CA ALA A 353 -13.45 -0.16 6.60
C ALA A 353 -12.95 1.26 6.84
N LEU A 354 -12.71 1.61 8.10
CA LEU A 354 -12.07 2.85 8.49
C LEU A 354 -10.63 2.57 8.95
N ALA A 355 -9.68 3.08 8.19
CA ALA A 355 -8.26 3.06 8.51
C ALA A 355 -7.82 4.43 9.02
N SER A 356 -6.94 4.47 10.02
CA SER A 356 -6.41 5.70 10.65
C SER A 356 -7.39 6.47 11.53
N GLY A 357 -6.86 7.09 12.58
CA GLY A 357 -7.57 8.08 13.40
C GLY A 357 -8.60 7.52 14.37
N VAL A 358 -8.77 6.20 14.44
CA VAL A 358 -9.65 5.53 15.40
C VAL A 358 -8.94 5.38 16.74
N THR A 359 -9.60 5.74 17.82
CA THR A 359 -9.15 5.62 19.21
C THR A 359 -10.28 5.09 20.08
N VAL A 360 -9.96 4.72 21.33
CA VAL A 360 -10.97 4.33 22.33
C VAL A 360 -12.01 5.44 22.52
N ASP A 361 -11.59 6.70 22.43
CA ASP A 361 -12.45 7.86 22.71
C ASP A 361 -13.45 8.16 21.57
N ASN A 362 -13.09 7.85 20.32
CA ASN A 362 -13.89 8.25 19.16
C ASN A 362 -14.56 7.09 18.41
N ILE A 363 -14.25 5.84 18.74
CA ILE A 363 -14.79 4.66 18.04
C ILE A 363 -16.33 4.66 18.00
N ALA A 364 -16.98 5.11 19.07
CA ALA A 364 -18.43 5.14 19.19
C ALA A 364 -19.12 5.90 18.06
N THR A 365 -18.47 6.96 17.55
CA THR A 365 -18.97 7.80 16.46
C THR A 365 -19.02 7.06 15.12
N TYR A 366 -18.13 6.08 14.91
CA TYR A 366 -18.00 5.37 13.64
C TYR A 366 -18.74 4.03 13.61
N LEU A 367 -19.05 3.43 14.77
CA LEU A 367 -19.75 2.14 14.86
C LEU A 367 -21.07 2.08 14.07
N PRO A 368 -21.88 3.14 13.97
CA PRO A 368 -23.09 3.10 13.14
C PRO A 368 -22.81 2.98 11.63
N HIS A 369 -21.63 3.41 11.16
CA HIS A 369 -21.34 3.64 9.74
C HIS A 369 -20.19 2.80 9.18
N ALA A 370 -19.41 2.12 10.04
CA ALA A 370 -18.28 1.27 9.64
C ALA A 370 -18.39 -0.15 10.19
N SER A 371 -17.87 -1.09 9.41
CA SER A 371 -17.89 -2.54 9.67
C SER A 371 -16.50 -3.09 10.01
N ALA A 372 -15.42 -2.44 9.59
CA ALA A 372 -14.07 -2.84 9.95
C ALA A 372 -13.24 -1.63 10.42
N PHE A 373 -12.42 -1.83 11.43
CA PHE A 373 -11.57 -0.78 12.01
C PHE A 373 -10.11 -1.22 11.93
N LEU A 374 -9.34 -0.53 11.09
CA LEU A 374 -7.92 -0.80 10.85
C LEU A 374 -7.10 0.23 11.65
N VAL A 375 -6.62 -0.19 12.83
CA VAL A 375 -6.04 0.73 13.82
C VAL A 375 -4.59 0.37 14.13
N GLY A 376 -3.68 1.30 13.84
CA GLY A 376 -2.27 1.25 14.26
C GLY A 376 -1.98 2.32 15.33
N THR A 377 -1.78 3.57 14.92
CA THR A 377 -1.41 4.67 15.84
C THR A 377 -2.30 4.82 17.08
N GLY A 378 -3.62 4.58 16.95
CA GLY A 378 -4.55 4.68 18.08
C GLY A 378 -4.38 3.62 19.17
N ILE A 379 -3.69 2.51 18.87
CA ILE A 379 -3.36 1.46 19.84
C ILE A 379 -1.89 1.46 20.24
N GLU A 380 -1.03 2.23 19.59
CA GLU A 380 0.40 2.27 19.89
C GLU A 380 0.72 3.28 20.99
N HIS A 381 1.66 2.94 21.88
CA HIS A 381 2.30 3.94 22.75
C HIS A 381 3.64 4.42 22.16
N SER A 382 4.27 3.58 21.34
CA SER A 382 5.40 3.90 20.47
C SER A 382 5.26 3.11 19.17
N LEU A 383 5.91 3.55 18.09
CA LEU A 383 5.77 2.93 16.77
C LEU A 383 6.06 1.43 16.84
N GLY A 384 5.13 0.59 16.37
CA GLY A 384 5.25 -0.86 16.37
C GLY A 384 5.01 -1.53 17.73
N VAL A 385 4.67 -0.77 18.79
CA VAL A 385 4.44 -1.33 20.13
C VAL A 385 3.01 -1.01 20.61
N PRO A 386 2.08 -1.97 20.51
CA PRO A 386 0.73 -1.83 21.00
C PRO A 386 0.66 -1.65 22.52
N ASP A 387 -0.31 -0.87 22.96
CA ASP A 387 -0.77 -0.74 24.34
C ASP A 387 -1.90 -1.76 24.57
N PRO A 388 -1.68 -2.83 25.38
CA PRO A 388 -2.65 -3.88 25.61
C PRO A 388 -4.00 -3.36 26.15
N VAL A 389 -3.99 -2.27 26.91
CA VAL A 389 -5.21 -1.68 27.48
C VAL A 389 -6.07 -1.08 26.37
N ARG A 390 -5.45 -0.34 25.44
CA ARG A 390 -6.15 0.27 24.30
C ARG A 390 -6.68 -0.79 23.34
N VAL A 391 -5.89 -1.83 23.07
CA VAL A 391 -6.28 -2.95 22.20
C VAL A 391 -7.50 -3.67 22.79
N THR A 392 -7.45 -4.02 24.08
CA THR A 392 -8.55 -4.72 24.76
C THR A 392 -9.82 -3.86 24.80
N ALA A 393 -9.69 -2.57 25.10
CA ALA A 393 -10.81 -1.64 25.11
C ALA A 393 -11.49 -1.52 23.73
N LEU A 394 -10.71 -1.32 22.66
CA LEU A 394 -11.26 -1.26 21.30
C LEU A 394 -11.90 -2.58 20.89
N GLN A 395 -11.24 -3.71 21.14
CA GLN A 395 -11.78 -5.03 20.82
C GLN A 395 -13.14 -5.23 21.50
N HIS A 396 -13.22 -4.94 22.81
CA HIS A 396 -14.45 -5.07 23.58
C HIS A 396 -15.56 -4.16 23.05
N THR A 397 -15.28 -2.87 22.84
CA THR A 397 -16.26 -1.89 22.37
C THR A 397 -16.80 -2.24 20.98
N ILE A 398 -15.92 -2.66 20.06
CA ILE A 398 -16.29 -3.02 18.69
C ILE A 398 -17.11 -4.32 18.67
N SER A 399 -16.69 -5.36 19.41
CA SER A 399 -17.41 -6.65 19.40
C SER A 399 -18.76 -6.61 20.12
N SER A 400 -18.89 -5.73 21.11
CA SER A 400 -20.10 -5.63 21.94
C SER A 400 -21.15 -4.69 21.36
N TYR A 401 -20.81 -3.90 20.34
CA TYR A 401 -21.75 -2.95 19.74
C TYR A 401 -22.98 -3.66 19.17
N ARG A 402 -24.16 -3.10 19.47
CA ARG A 402 -25.45 -3.49 18.88
C ARG A 402 -26.08 -2.22 18.31
N PRO A 403 -26.53 -2.23 17.03
CA PRO A 403 -27.30 -1.12 16.48
C PRO A 403 -28.52 -0.86 17.37
N ARG A 404 -28.82 0.42 17.60
CA ARG A 404 -30.05 0.83 18.30
C ARG A 404 -31.25 0.77 17.37
#